data_AF-A0A1A2S578-F1
#
_entry.id   AF-A0A1A2S578-F1
#
_cell.length_a   1.000
_cell.length_b   1.000
_cell.length_c   1.000
_cell.angle_alpha   90.00
_cell.angle_beta   90.00
_cell.angle_gamma   90.00
#
_symmetry.space_group_name_H-M   'P 1'
#
loop_
_entity.id
_entity.type
_entity.pdbx_description
1 polymer ?
#
loop_
_entity_poly.entity_id
_entity_poly.type
_entity_poly.pdbx_seq_one_letter_code
_entity_poly.pdbx_strand_id
1 'polypeptide(L)'
;MCRHLGWLGTGVTVSSLVLDPPFGLRVQSYAPRRQKHCLLNADGWGVGFFDTPSQGSPEAGVPRRWRSQAPLWGDVSFDSIAPALRSHCVVAAVRSATVGMPIEVSATAPFTDGRWLLSHNGIVDRAVLPMTSQAESVCDSAILAAVIFDRGLDALGDTIVEIASADPGARLNILAANGSRMLATAWGDTLSVLRRPDGVVLASEPYDNDSDWEDVPDRHLVEVTAQGVTLTPLDQSRGS
;
A
#
# COMPACT_ATOMS: atom_id res chain seq x y z
N MET A 1 -9.37 7.98 4.45
CA MET A 1 -7.95 7.85 4.06
C MET A 1 -7.39 6.67 4.79
N CYS A 2 -6.67 5.79 4.10
CA CYS A 2 -6.13 4.54 4.65
C CYS A 2 -4.77 4.77 5.31
N ARG A 3 -4.19 3.78 5.98
CA ARG A 3 -2.72 3.68 6.19
C ARG A 3 -2.23 2.37 5.58
N HIS A 4 -1.02 2.34 5.06
CA HIS A 4 -0.43 1.13 4.47
C HIS A 4 1.02 0.90 4.91
N LEU A 5 1.47 -0.34 4.74
CA LEU A 5 2.82 -0.80 5.02
C LEU A 5 3.26 -1.80 3.95
N GLY A 6 4.51 -1.67 3.52
CA GLY A 6 5.17 -2.53 2.56
C GLY A 6 6.47 -3.06 3.17
N TRP A 7 6.75 -4.33 2.94
CA TRP A 7 8.00 -4.98 3.31
C TRP A 7 8.60 -5.69 2.11
N LEU A 8 9.91 -5.54 1.93
CA LEU A 8 10.71 -6.36 1.04
C LEU A 8 12.05 -6.70 1.71
N GLY A 9 12.33 -7.98 1.90
CA GLY A 9 13.53 -8.41 2.60
C GLY A 9 13.54 -9.90 2.88
N THR A 10 14.13 -10.28 4.01
CA THR A 10 14.07 -11.67 4.50
C THR A 10 12.65 -12.05 4.90
N GLY A 11 12.38 -13.35 5.01
CA GLY A 11 11.08 -13.85 5.41
C GLY A 11 10.77 -13.51 6.87
N VAL A 12 9.83 -12.60 7.11
CA VAL A 12 9.36 -12.18 8.46
C VAL A 12 7.89 -12.59 8.67
N THR A 13 7.41 -12.57 9.91
CA THR A 13 5.98 -12.83 10.16
C THR A 13 5.15 -11.62 9.79
N VAL A 14 3.92 -11.85 9.32
CA VAL A 14 2.95 -10.76 9.12
C VAL A 14 2.68 -10.01 10.43
N SER A 15 2.61 -10.71 11.57
CA SER A 15 2.42 -10.07 12.88
C SER A 15 3.50 -9.03 13.18
N SER A 16 4.77 -9.34 12.89
CA SER A 16 5.92 -8.49 13.22
C SER A 16 5.93 -7.17 12.45
N LEU A 17 5.17 -7.09 11.36
CA LEU A 17 5.00 -5.88 10.54
C LEU A 17 3.71 -5.13 10.88
N VAL A 18 2.63 -5.86 11.15
CA VAL A 18 1.26 -5.29 11.18
C VAL A 18 0.71 -5.12 12.60
N LEU A 19 0.97 -6.08 13.49
CA LEU A 19 0.33 -6.19 14.80
C LEU A 19 1.25 -5.82 15.96
N ASP A 20 2.49 -6.30 15.91
CA ASP A 20 3.43 -6.28 17.02
C ASP A 20 4.09 -4.90 17.25
N PRO A 21 4.38 -4.08 16.20
CA PRO A 21 4.99 -2.77 16.40
C PRO A 21 4.10 -1.81 17.22
N PRO A 22 4.68 -1.02 18.15
CA PRO A 22 3.93 -0.21 19.12
C PRO A 22 3.07 0.89 18.48
N PHE A 23 3.40 1.32 17.26
CA PHE A 23 2.63 2.26 16.46
C PHE A 23 2.34 1.69 15.06
N GLY A 24 2.32 0.36 14.92
CA GLY A 24 2.06 -0.33 13.67
C GLY A 24 0.61 -0.21 13.17
N LEU A 25 0.29 -0.89 12.07
CA LEU A 25 -1.03 -0.80 11.42
C LEU A 25 -2.19 -1.12 12.38
N ARG A 26 -2.00 -2.04 13.34
CA ARG A 26 -3.00 -2.27 14.40
C ARG A 26 -3.33 -0.99 15.15
N VAL A 27 -2.34 -0.26 15.64
CA VAL A 27 -2.56 0.98 16.38
C VAL A 27 -3.08 2.07 15.47
N GLN A 28 -2.54 2.19 14.25
CA GLN A 28 -2.99 3.14 13.23
C GLN A 28 -4.46 2.93 12.83
N SER A 29 -5.03 1.75 13.07
CA SER A 29 -6.45 1.50 12.82
C SER A 29 -7.39 2.32 13.71
N TYR A 30 -6.97 2.67 14.93
CA TYR A 30 -7.77 3.46 15.87
C TYR A 30 -7.10 4.74 16.40
N ALA A 31 -5.78 4.87 16.28
CA ALA A 31 -5.01 6.01 16.75
C ALA A 31 -3.80 6.32 15.83
N PRO A 32 -4.04 6.66 14.55
CA PRO A 32 -2.96 7.07 13.65
C PRO A 32 -2.33 8.41 14.11
N ARG A 33 -1.01 8.54 14.02
CA ARG A 33 -0.25 9.68 14.57
C ARG A 33 -0.06 10.81 13.58
N ARG A 34 0.06 10.52 12.28
CA ARG A 34 0.40 11.50 11.23
C ARG A 34 -0.71 11.71 10.19
N GLN A 35 -1.84 11.04 10.37
CA GLN A 35 -3.01 11.15 9.49
C GLN A 35 -3.75 12.49 9.66
N LYS A 36 -4.04 13.18 8.55
CA LYS A 36 -4.64 14.53 8.56
C LYS A 36 -6.11 14.60 8.14
N HIS A 37 -6.62 13.58 7.44
CA HIS A 37 -7.87 13.70 6.66
C HIS A 37 -9.02 12.84 7.17
N CYS A 38 -8.80 12.00 8.19
CA CYS A 38 -9.84 11.27 8.90
C CYS A 38 -9.35 10.88 10.30
N LEU A 39 -10.30 10.53 11.19
CA LEU A 39 -10.01 10.26 12.61
C LEU A 39 -9.32 8.91 12.85
N LEU A 40 -9.72 7.87 12.10
CA LEU A 40 -9.27 6.48 12.30
C LEU A 40 -9.48 5.64 11.04
N ASN A 41 -9.01 4.40 11.03
CA ASN A 41 -9.07 3.46 9.90
C ASN A 41 -9.78 2.15 10.28
N ALA A 42 -11.12 2.17 10.34
CA ALA A 42 -11.95 1.06 10.81
C ALA A 42 -12.81 0.38 9.73
N ASP A 43 -12.79 0.89 8.50
CA ASP A 43 -13.70 0.48 7.42
C ASP A 43 -13.16 -0.74 6.64
N GLY A 44 -12.29 -1.51 7.27
CA GLY A 44 -11.64 -2.69 6.71
C GLY A 44 -10.12 -2.72 6.91
N TRP A 45 -9.54 -3.88 6.65
CA TRP A 45 -8.10 -4.08 6.59
C TRP A 45 -7.76 -5.20 5.61
N GLY A 46 -6.53 -5.21 5.12
CA GLY A 46 -6.06 -6.31 4.30
C GLY A 46 -4.55 -6.48 4.35
N VAL A 47 -4.12 -7.73 4.19
CA VAL A 47 -2.73 -8.11 4.03
C VAL A 47 -2.61 -8.98 2.79
N GLY A 48 -1.75 -8.55 1.87
CA GLY A 48 -1.26 -9.36 0.78
C GLY A 48 0.19 -9.75 1.02
N PHE A 49 0.56 -10.95 0.65
CA PHE A 49 1.92 -11.46 0.80
C PHE A 49 2.24 -12.47 -0.31
N PHE A 50 3.53 -12.62 -0.61
CA PHE A 50 4.00 -13.58 -1.60
C PHE A 50 4.42 -14.87 -0.91
N ASP A 51 3.94 -16.02 -1.38
CA ASP A 51 4.42 -17.30 -0.84
C ASP A 51 5.88 -17.55 -1.22
N THR A 52 6.52 -18.47 -0.49
CA THR A 52 7.89 -18.89 -0.83
C THR A 52 7.84 -19.70 -2.13
N PRO A 53 8.67 -19.37 -3.14
CA PRO A 53 8.75 -20.18 -4.35
C PRO A 53 9.01 -21.65 -4.00
N SER A 54 8.24 -22.55 -4.59
CA SER A 54 8.51 -23.98 -4.47
C SER A 54 9.84 -24.33 -5.13
N GLN A 55 10.57 -25.30 -4.56
CA GLN A 55 11.80 -25.85 -5.16
C GLN A 55 11.52 -26.23 -6.62
N GLY A 56 12.12 -25.49 -7.57
CA GLY A 56 11.98 -25.73 -9.02
C GLY A 56 11.18 -24.68 -9.80
N SER A 57 10.55 -23.68 -9.16
CA SER A 57 9.95 -22.54 -9.88
C SER A 57 10.86 -21.30 -9.75
N PRO A 58 11.38 -20.76 -10.86
CA PRO A 58 12.16 -19.52 -10.86
C PRO A 58 11.29 -18.24 -10.79
N GLU A 59 9.96 -18.34 -10.71
CA GLU A 59 9.07 -17.18 -10.62
C GLU A 59 8.96 -16.63 -9.20
N ALA A 60 8.71 -15.31 -9.10
CA ALA A 60 8.25 -14.67 -7.87
C ALA A 60 7.03 -15.43 -7.32
N GLY A 61 6.91 -15.52 -5.99
CA GLY A 61 5.83 -16.26 -5.34
C GLY A 61 4.43 -15.86 -5.83
N VAL A 62 3.43 -16.69 -5.57
CA VAL A 62 2.04 -16.35 -5.86
C VAL A 62 1.54 -15.33 -4.83
N PRO A 63 0.97 -14.19 -5.23
CA PRO A 63 0.37 -13.25 -4.28
C PRO A 63 -0.88 -13.87 -3.66
N ARG A 64 -0.94 -13.87 -2.33
CA ARG A 64 -2.08 -14.31 -1.52
C ARG A 64 -2.61 -13.11 -0.75
N ARG A 65 -3.92 -13.07 -0.49
CA ARG A 65 -4.57 -11.96 0.21
C ARG A 65 -5.52 -12.45 1.29
N TRP A 66 -5.50 -11.76 2.42
CA TRP A 66 -6.55 -11.82 3.42
C TRP A 66 -7.09 -10.40 3.61
N ARG A 67 -8.38 -10.21 3.35
CA ARG A 67 -9.05 -8.91 3.45
C ARG A 67 -10.29 -9.03 4.32
N SER A 68 -10.64 -7.94 4.97
CA SER A 68 -11.82 -7.80 5.81
C SER A 68 -12.43 -6.40 5.65
N GLN A 69 -13.73 -6.31 5.91
CA GLN A 69 -14.45 -5.04 6.05
C GLN A 69 -14.60 -4.61 7.52
N ALA A 70 -14.21 -5.47 8.46
CA ALA A 70 -14.25 -5.18 9.88
C ALA A 70 -12.98 -4.41 10.34
N PRO A 71 -13.01 -3.75 11.51
CA PRO A 71 -11.82 -3.09 12.05
C PRO A 71 -10.72 -4.09 12.43
N LEU A 72 -9.46 -3.75 12.12
CA LEU A 72 -8.30 -4.63 12.38
C LEU A 72 -8.14 -4.99 13.85
N TRP A 73 -8.36 -4.04 14.77
CA TRP A 73 -8.10 -4.25 16.20
C TRP A 73 -8.93 -5.36 16.84
N GLY A 74 -10.07 -5.72 16.24
CA GLY A 74 -11.01 -6.72 16.76
C GLY A 74 -10.93 -8.07 16.07
N ASP A 75 -10.02 -8.26 15.10
CA ASP A 75 -9.95 -9.51 14.33
C ASP A 75 -9.10 -10.59 15.03
N VAL A 76 -9.77 -11.36 15.88
CA VAL A 76 -9.13 -12.45 16.65
C VAL A 76 -8.59 -13.59 15.79
N SER A 77 -9.15 -13.79 14.59
CA SER A 77 -8.67 -14.83 13.67
C SER A 77 -7.33 -14.40 13.07
N PHE A 78 -7.22 -13.14 12.66
CA PHE A 78 -5.98 -12.58 12.16
C PHE A 78 -4.91 -12.51 13.25
N ASP A 79 -5.26 -12.09 14.47
CA ASP A 79 -4.34 -12.14 15.63
C ASP A 79 -3.75 -13.53 15.85
N SER A 80 -4.57 -14.57 15.70
CA SER A 80 -4.12 -15.96 15.89
C SER A 80 -3.22 -16.48 14.76
N ILE A 81 -3.44 -16.06 13.51
CA ILE A 81 -2.80 -16.66 12.33
C ILE A 81 -1.63 -15.82 11.80
N ALA A 82 -1.65 -14.49 11.97
CA ALA A 82 -0.59 -13.59 11.49
C ALA A 82 0.84 -13.97 11.97
N PRO A 83 1.05 -14.51 13.20
CA PRO A 83 2.37 -14.98 13.61
C PRO A 83 2.87 -16.22 12.86
N ALA A 84 1.97 -17.03 12.30
CA ALA A 84 2.29 -18.23 11.52
C ALA A 84 2.53 -17.94 10.03
N LEU A 85 2.00 -16.82 9.52
CA LEU A 85 2.18 -16.39 8.13
C LEU A 85 3.52 -15.68 7.98
N ARG A 86 4.40 -16.21 7.12
CA ARG A 86 5.71 -15.60 6.81
C ARG A 86 5.83 -15.26 5.33
N SER A 87 6.47 -14.14 5.03
CA SER A 87 6.80 -13.76 3.66
C SER A 87 8.00 -12.82 3.61
N HIS A 88 8.70 -12.86 2.48
CA HIS A 88 9.77 -11.94 2.11
C HIS A 88 9.22 -10.63 1.50
N CYS A 89 7.94 -10.61 1.10
CA CYS A 89 7.30 -9.45 0.50
C CYS A 89 5.84 -9.32 0.93
N VAL A 90 5.50 -8.20 1.57
CA VAL A 90 4.17 -7.95 2.16
C VAL A 90 3.67 -6.57 1.77
N VAL A 91 2.38 -6.45 1.48
CA VAL A 91 1.65 -5.16 1.38
C VAL A 91 0.42 -5.27 2.27
N ALA A 92 0.31 -4.39 3.26
CA ALA A 92 -0.77 -4.36 4.23
C ALA A 92 -1.43 -2.98 4.28
N ALA A 93 -2.71 -2.92 4.63
CA ALA A 93 -3.45 -1.68 4.75
C ALA A 93 -4.57 -1.76 5.79
N VAL A 94 -4.86 -0.62 6.42
CA VAL A 94 -6.09 -0.37 7.18
C VAL A 94 -6.87 0.75 6.49
N ARG A 95 -8.18 0.59 6.38
CA ARG A 95 -9.03 1.41 5.52
C ARG A 95 -9.81 2.43 6.32
N SER A 96 -9.85 3.67 5.83
CA SER A 96 -10.97 4.56 6.10
C SER A 96 -11.60 4.97 4.78
N ALA A 97 -12.86 4.56 4.62
CA ALA A 97 -13.63 4.72 3.40
C ALA A 97 -13.96 6.19 3.17
N THR A 98 -13.82 6.62 1.92
CA THR A 98 -14.38 7.89 1.47
C THR A 98 -15.90 7.88 1.66
N VAL A 99 -16.47 8.99 2.14
CA VAL A 99 -17.92 9.11 2.37
C VAL A 99 -18.68 8.73 1.09
N GLY A 100 -19.65 7.83 1.23
CA GLY A 100 -20.47 7.32 0.12
C GLY A 100 -19.88 6.13 -0.65
N MET A 101 -18.67 5.68 -0.31
CA MET A 101 -18.10 4.44 -0.88
C MET A 101 -18.56 3.21 -0.11
N PRO A 102 -18.66 2.03 -0.77
CA PRO A 102 -19.07 0.80 -0.09
C PRO A 102 -18.03 0.35 0.95
N ILE A 103 -18.53 -0.20 2.05
CA ILE A 103 -17.73 -0.90 3.06
C ILE A 103 -17.89 -2.40 2.81
N GLU A 104 -16.95 -2.94 2.04
CA GLU A 104 -16.96 -4.32 1.57
C GLU A 104 -15.53 -4.83 1.37
N VAL A 105 -15.35 -6.15 1.43
CA VAL A 105 -14.04 -6.81 1.33
C VAL A 105 -13.33 -6.49 0.01
N SER A 106 -14.06 -6.44 -1.10
CA SER A 106 -13.55 -6.11 -2.44
C SER A 106 -13.00 -4.69 -2.54
N ALA A 107 -13.51 -3.76 -1.74
CA ALA A 107 -13.08 -2.35 -1.70
C ALA A 107 -11.87 -2.09 -0.79
N THR A 108 -11.40 -3.13 -0.09
CA THR A 108 -10.27 -3.05 0.83
C THR A 108 -8.96 -3.42 0.13
N ALA A 109 -7.93 -2.59 0.30
CA ALA A 109 -6.58 -2.87 -0.18
C ALA A 109 -5.93 -4.05 0.60
N PRO A 110 -4.97 -4.78 0.00
CA PRO A 110 -4.43 -4.57 -1.33
C PRO A 110 -5.29 -5.19 -2.45
N PHE A 111 -5.35 -4.48 -3.58
CA PHE A 111 -5.85 -4.96 -4.88
C PHE A 111 -4.77 -5.79 -5.59
N THR A 112 -5.15 -6.59 -6.59
CA THR A 112 -4.19 -7.39 -7.38
C THR A 112 -4.64 -7.68 -8.80
N ASP A 113 -3.68 -7.71 -9.73
CA ASP A 113 -3.80 -8.25 -11.08
C ASP A 113 -3.31 -9.72 -11.17
N GLY A 114 -2.98 -10.34 -10.03
CA GLY A 114 -2.39 -11.68 -9.94
C GLY A 114 -0.86 -11.70 -9.91
N ARG A 115 -0.19 -10.57 -10.16
CA ARG A 115 1.27 -10.41 -10.07
C ARG A 115 1.68 -9.36 -9.05
N TRP A 116 1.00 -8.22 -9.06
CA TRP A 116 1.22 -7.10 -8.16
C TRP A 116 0.16 -7.07 -7.07
N LEU A 117 0.57 -6.69 -5.87
CA LEU A 117 -0.31 -6.20 -4.81
C LEU A 117 -0.25 -4.67 -4.83
N LEU A 118 -1.37 -3.98 -4.66
CA LEU A 118 -1.43 -2.52 -4.68
C LEU A 118 -2.36 -1.98 -3.60
N SER A 119 -1.86 -1.04 -2.80
CA SER A 119 -2.62 -0.25 -1.84
C SER A 119 -2.63 1.22 -2.25
N HIS A 120 -3.78 1.86 -2.12
CA HIS A 120 -3.96 3.29 -2.32
C HIS A 120 -4.38 3.95 -1.00
N ASN A 121 -3.62 4.94 -0.56
CA ASN A 121 -3.94 5.81 0.56
C ASN A 121 -4.26 7.21 0.01
N GLY A 122 -5.54 7.47 -0.21
CA GLY A 122 -5.90 8.60 -1.03
C GLY A 122 -7.38 8.80 -1.28
N ILE A 123 -7.63 9.74 -2.19
CA ILE A 123 -8.92 9.96 -2.84
C ILE A 123 -8.62 10.42 -4.27
N VAL A 124 -9.48 10.02 -5.20
CA VAL A 124 -9.45 10.53 -6.57
C VAL A 124 -10.87 10.61 -7.10
N ASP A 125 -11.18 11.65 -7.87
CA ASP A 125 -12.44 11.72 -8.59
C ASP A 125 -12.50 10.61 -9.64
N ARG A 126 -13.49 9.71 -9.52
CA ARG A 126 -13.70 8.63 -10.48
C ARG A 126 -14.02 9.15 -11.88
N ALA A 127 -14.53 10.37 -12.01
CA ALA A 127 -14.86 10.97 -13.30
C ALA A 127 -13.62 11.25 -14.17
N VAL A 128 -12.43 11.40 -13.55
CA VAL A 128 -11.18 11.60 -14.30
C VAL A 128 -10.48 10.29 -14.67
N LEU A 129 -10.96 9.16 -14.13
CA LEU A 129 -10.38 7.85 -14.39
C LEU A 129 -11.03 7.21 -15.64
N PRO A 130 -10.24 6.51 -16.47
CA PRO A 130 -10.79 5.69 -17.54
C PRO A 130 -11.82 4.67 -17.04
N MET A 131 -12.86 4.44 -17.83
CA MET A 131 -13.83 3.37 -17.57
C MET A 131 -13.15 2.01 -17.68
N THR A 132 -13.39 1.14 -16.71
CA THR A 132 -12.81 -0.21 -16.67
C THR A 132 -13.79 -1.21 -16.08
N SER A 133 -13.82 -2.41 -16.64
CA SER A 133 -14.55 -3.57 -16.09
C SER A 133 -13.66 -4.48 -15.23
N GLN A 134 -12.38 -4.14 -15.07
CA GLN A 134 -11.38 -4.96 -14.37
C GLN A 134 -11.22 -4.57 -12.89
N ALA A 135 -11.87 -3.49 -12.46
CA ALA A 135 -11.81 -3.05 -11.06
C ALA A 135 -12.48 -4.07 -10.13
N GLU A 136 -11.81 -4.38 -9.01
CA GLU A 136 -12.33 -5.31 -8.02
C GLU A 136 -13.57 -4.79 -7.27
N SER A 137 -13.76 -3.47 -7.23
CA SER A 137 -14.88 -2.78 -6.58
C SER A 137 -15.16 -1.46 -7.30
N VAL A 138 -16.28 -0.83 -6.96
CA VAL A 138 -16.71 0.48 -7.49
C VAL A 138 -16.09 1.68 -6.75
N CYS A 139 -15.30 1.44 -5.70
CA CYS A 139 -14.59 2.50 -5.01
C CYS A 139 -13.49 3.12 -5.89
N ASP A 140 -13.20 4.40 -5.67
CA ASP A 140 -12.16 5.16 -6.37
C ASP A 140 -10.82 4.42 -6.43
N SER A 141 -10.41 3.85 -5.31
CA SER A 141 -9.14 3.15 -5.13
C SER A 141 -9.05 1.88 -5.97
N ALA A 142 -10.14 1.14 -6.14
CA ALA A 142 -10.17 -0.07 -6.95
C ALA A 142 -10.14 0.25 -8.46
N ILE A 143 -10.83 1.33 -8.87
CA ILE A 143 -10.79 1.81 -10.25
C ILE A 143 -9.39 2.34 -10.58
N LEU A 144 -8.78 3.14 -9.69
CA LEU A 144 -7.42 3.62 -9.83
C LEU A 144 -6.42 2.45 -9.93
N ALA A 145 -6.55 1.44 -9.07
CA ALA A 145 -5.71 0.25 -9.12
C ALA A 145 -5.80 -0.46 -10.48
N ALA A 146 -7.01 -0.65 -11.02
CA ALA A 146 -7.20 -1.26 -12.33
C ALA A 146 -6.57 -0.45 -13.46
N VAL A 147 -6.63 0.89 -13.42
CA VAL A 147 -5.95 1.77 -14.38
C VAL A 147 -4.43 1.63 -14.28
N ILE A 148 -3.88 1.58 -13.06
CA ILE A 148 -2.45 1.39 -12.82
C ILE A 148 -1.99 0.02 -13.33
N PHE A 149 -2.76 -1.05 -13.11
CA PHE A 149 -2.42 -2.38 -13.61
C PHE A 149 -2.48 -2.45 -15.14
N ASP A 150 -3.50 -1.85 -15.77
CA ASP A 150 -3.63 -1.81 -17.24
C ASP A 150 -2.47 -1.07 -17.91
N ARG A 151 -2.04 0.05 -17.33
CA ARG A 151 -0.89 0.83 -17.82
C ARG A 151 0.47 0.21 -17.48
N GLY A 152 0.51 -0.65 -16.46
CA GLY A 152 1.72 -1.29 -15.96
C GLY A 152 2.48 -0.45 -14.94
N LEU A 153 3.04 -1.12 -13.94
CA LEU A 153 3.71 -0.48 -12.80
C LEU A 153 5.04 0.22 -13.16
N ASP A 154 5.66 -0.12 -14.29
CA ASP A 154 6.82 0.61 -14.79
C ASP A 154 6.48 2.06 -15.18
N ALA A 155 5.22 2.32 -15.53
CA ALA A 155 4.69 3.65 -15.84
C ALA A 155 3.96 4.30 -14.64
N LEU A 156 4.21 3.83 -13.40
CA LEU A 156 3.51 4.32 -12.21
C LEU A 156 3.68 5.83 -12.04
N GLY A 157 4.91 6.34 -12.18
CA GLY A 157 5.20 7.77 -12.02
C GLY A 157 4.38 8.65 -12.98
N ASP A 158 4.45 8.33 -14.27
CA ASP A 158 3.73 9.04 -15.33
C ASP A 158 2.21 8.96 -15.13
N THR A 159 1.70 7.78 -14.77
CA THR A 159 0.27 7.56 -14.49
C THR A 159 -0.21 8.44 -13.33
N ILE A 160 0.57 8.57 -12.26
CA ILE A 160 0.20 9.36 -11.10
C ILE A 160 0.25 10.86 -11.42
N VAL A 161 1.26 11.31 -12.18
CA VAL A 161 1.35 12.70 -12.64
C VAL A 161 0.15 13.07 -13.53
N GLU A 162 -0.20 12.23 -14.50
CA GLU A 162 -1.34 12.47 -15.40
C GLU A 162 -2.67 12.57 -14.63
N ILE A 163 -2.94 11.62 -13.74
CA ILE A 163 -4.19 11.60 -12.97
C ILE A 163 -4.25 12.81 -12.03
N ALA A 164 -3.15 13.18 -11.39
CA ALA A 164 -3.10 14.36 -10.53
C ALA A 164 -3.25 15.68 -11.30
N SER A 165 -2.84 15.73 -12.56
CA SER A 165 -3.13 16.89 -13.42
C SER A 165 -4.62 17.00 -13.76
N ALA A 166 -5.32 15.87 -13.88
CA ALA A 166 -6.76 15.84 -14.16
C ALA A 166 -7.61 16.08 -12.89
N ASP A 167 -7.15 15.64 -11.72
CA ASP A 167 -7.75 15.92 -10.41
C ASP A 167 -6.73 16.57 -9.45
N PRO A 168 -6.63 17.91 -9.42
CA PRO A 168 -5.72 18.63 -8.53
C PRO A 168 -6.01 18.44 -7.04
N GLY A 169 -7.18 17.92 -6.67
CA GLY A 169 -7.57 17.59 -5.29
C GLY A 169 -7.19 16.17 -4.88
N ALA A 170 -6.70 15.35 -5.82
CA ALA A 170 -6.35 13.97 -5.58
C ALA A 170 -5.18 13.83 -4.60
N ARG A 171 -5.27 12.79 -3.78
CA ARG A 171 -4.15 12.28 -2.98
C ARG A 171 -3.90 10.87 -3.48
N LEU A 172 -2.69 10.59 -3.93
CA LEU A 172 -2.37 9.41 -4.74
C LEU A 172 -1.17 8.67 -4.16
N ASN A 173 -1.16 8.44 -2.84
CA ASN A 173 -0.12 7.60 -2.25
C ASN A 173 -0.38 6.14 -2.61
N ILE A 174 0.43 5.61 -3.53
CA ILE A 174 0.42 4.22 -3.94
C ILE A 174 1.51 3.48 -3.18
N LEU A 175 1.24 2.23 -2.83
CA LEU A 175 2.24 1.27 -2.41
C LEU A 175 1.92 -0.06 -3.08
N ALA A 176 2.84 -0.53 -3.93
CA ALA A 176 2.69 -1.75 -4.69
C ALA A 176 3.93 -2.65 -4.57
N ALA A 177 3.73 -3.97 -4.68
CA ALA A 177 4.83 -4.92 -4.66
C ALA A 177 4.54 -6.17 -5.51
N ASN A 178 5.58 -6.81 -6.06
CA ASN A 178 5.46 -8.01 -6.91
C ASN A 178 6.26 -9.23 -6.41
N GLY A 179 6.70 -9.22 -5.15
CA GLY A 179 7.54 -10.27 -4.57
C GLY A 179 9.04 -9.97 -4.61
N SER A 180 9.51 -9.17 -5.58
CA SER A 180 10.94 -8.85 -5.75
C SER A 180 11.25 -7.35 -5.82
N ARG A 181 10.20 -6.53 -5.97
CA ARG A 181 10.26 -5.07 -6.11
C ARG A 181 9.08 -4.45 -5.38
N MET A 182 9.31 -3.32 -4.73
CA MET A 182 8.24 -2.42 -4.28
C MET A 182 8.34 -1.09 -5.02
N LEU A 183 7.18 -0.53 -5.34
CA LEU A 183 7.02 0.82 -5.87
C LEU A 183 6.03 1.58 -5.00
N ALA A 184 6.33 2.83 -4.69
CA ALA A 184 5.42 3.68 -3.94
C ALA A 184 5.47 5.12 -4.41
N THR A 185 4.38 5.85 -4.23
CA THR A 185 4.34 7.30 -4.47
C THR A 185 3.99 8.03 -3.19
N ALA A 186 4.67 9.13 -2.94
CA ALA A 186 4.20 10.18 -2.04
C ALA A 186 3.52 11.25 -2.90
N TRP A 187 2.20 11.42 -2.75
CA TRP A 187 1.41 12.42 -3.44
C TRP A 187 0.25 12.89 -2.57
N GLY A 188 0.49 13.94 -1.78
CA GLY A 188 -0.53 14.58 -0.94
C GLY A 188 -0.88 13.86 0.37
N ASP A 189 -0.16 12.79 0.74
CA ASP A 189 -0.20 12.17 2.07
C ASP A 189 1.20 11.65 2.46
N THR A 190 1.39 11.22 3.71
CA THR A 190 2.71 10.84 4.25
C THR A 190 3.15 9.45 3.80
N LEU A 191 4.46 9.31 3.61
CA LEU A 191 5.15 8.06 3.40
C LEU A 191 6.54 8.18 4.06
N SER A 192 6.98 7.12 4.74
CA SER A 192 8.28 7.03 5.38
C SER A 192 8.95 5.72 4.98
N VAL A 193 10.28 5.68 4.99
CA VAL A 193 11.10 4.52 4.68
C VAL A 193 11.99 4.17 5.87
N LEU A 194 12.13 2.88 6.15
CA LEU A 194 13.11 2.35 7.10
C LEU A 194 13.95 1.29 6.40
N ARG A 195 15.28 1.48 6.42
CA ARG A 195 16.23 0.51 5.89
C ARG A 195 16.77 -0.32 7.05
N ARG A 196 16.48 -1.62 7.04
CA ARG A 196 16.96 -2.58 8.03
C ARG A 196 18.06 -3.45 7.42
N PRO A 197 18.91 -4.08 8.26
CA PRO A 197 19.91 -5.04 7.76
C PRO A 197 19.29 -6.22 6.99
N ASP A 198 18.01 -6.53 7.24
CA ASP A 198 17.29 -7.67 6.71
C ASP A 198 16.19 -7.30 5.71
N GLY A 199 16.06 -6.03 5.32
CA GLY A 199 15.07 -5.58 4.35
C GLY A 199 14.71 -4.11 4.45
N VAL A 200 13.65 -3.72 3.74
CA VAL A 200 13.17 -2.33 3.69
C VAL A 200 11.69 -2.30 3.99
N VAL A 201 11.29 -1.34 4.83
CA VAL A 201 9.90 -1.02 5.11
C VAL A 201 9.55 0.30 4.44
N LEU A 202 8.39 0.34 3.77
CA LEU A 202 7.71 1.58 3.39
C LEU A 202 6.41 1.66 4.18
N ALA A 203 6.12 2.77 4.85
CA ALA A 203 4.90 2.89 5.64
C ALA A 203 4.32 4.29 5.58
N SER A 204 3.00 4.43 5.67
CA SER A 204 2.36 5.75 5.72
C SER A 204 2.85 6.59 6.90
N GLU A 205 3.23 5.95 8.00
CA GLU A 205 3.88 6.56 9.16
C GLU A 205 4.74 5.53 9.90
N PRO A 206 5.81 5.97 10.60
CA PRO A 206 6.69 5.07 11.35
C PRO A 206 5.94 4.20 12.36
N TYR A 207 6.23 2.89 12.34
CA TYR A 207 5.57 1.92 13.21
C TYR A 207 6.12 1.86 14.65
N ASP A 208 7.20 2.59 14.91
CA ASP A 208 7.90 2.70 16.19
C ASP A 208 8.60 4.09 16.30
N ASN A 209 9.64 4.18 17.12
CA ASN A 209 10.46 5.37 17.31
C ASN A 209 11.92 5.14 16.87
N ASP A 210 12.17 4.21 15.96
CA ASP A 210 13.50 4.03 15.39
C ASP A 210 13.98 5.36 14.76
N SER A 211 15.23 5.76 15.03
CA SER A 211 15.79 7.00 14.51
C SER A 211 16.11 6.94 13.01
N ASP A 212 16.18 5.72 12.46
CA ASP A 212 16.54 5.49 11.06
C ASP A 212 15.35 5.62 10.10
N TRP A 213 14.16 5.95 10.63
CA TRP A 213 13.01 6.32 9.81
C TRP A 213 13.28 7.65 9.09
N GLU A 214 13.14 7.63 7.77
CA GLU A 214 13.24 8.81 6.92
C GLU A 214 11.88 9.11 6.28
N ASP A 215 11.47 10.38 6.26
CA ASP A 215 10.27 10.79 5.54
C ASP A 215 10.57 10.92 4.04
N VAL A 216 9.70 10.35 3.22
CA VAL A 216 9.74 10.51 1.76
C VAL A 216 9.15 11.88 1.43
N PRO A 217 9.88 12.75 0.70
CA PRO A 217 9.33 14.04 0.31
C PRO A 217 8.09 13.86 -0.59
N ASP A 218 7.15 14.80 -0.49
CA ASP A 218 5.97 14.79 -1.36
C ASP A 218 6.35 14.85 -2.85
N ARG A 219 5.50 14.32 -3.72
CA ARG A 219 5.70 14.18 -5.17
C ARG A 219 6.96 13.40 -5.53
N HIS A 220 7.16 12.26 -4.90
CA HIS A 220 8.27 11.35 -5.20
C HIS A 220 7.77 9.94 -5.48
N LEU A 221 8.45 9.28 -6.42
CA LEU A 221 8.42 7.84 -6.63
C LEU A 221 9.53 7.22 -5.81
N VAL A 222 9.19 6.17 -5.07
CA VAL A 222 10.12 5.32 -4.33
C VAL A 222 10.15 3.97 -5.00
N GLU A 223 11.35 3.49 -5.30
CA GLU A 223 11.59 2.14 -5.78
C GLU A 223 12.49 1.39 -4.82
N VAL A 224 12.07 0.18 -4.45
CA VAL A 224 12.84 -0.74 -3.59
C VAL A 224 13.08 -2.03 -4.37
N THR A 225 14.34 -2.41 -4.48
CA THR A 225 14.81 -3.65 -5.11
C THR A 225 15.92 -4.28 -4.25
N ALA A 226 16.46 -5.42 -4.68
CA ALA A 226 17.63 -6.02 -4.04
C ALA A 226 18.88 -5.10 -4.07
N GLN A 227 18.92 -4.13 -4.99
CA GLN A 227 20.02 -3.18 -5.13
C GLN A 227 19.93 -2.02 -4.13
N GLY A 228 18.76 -1.79 -3.53
CA GLY A 228 18.54 -0.74 -2.54
C GLY A 228 17.27 0.05 -2.78
N VAL A 229 17.27 1.29 -2.29
CA VAL A 229 16.13 2.22 -2.35
C VAL A 229 16.50 3.42 -3.21
N THR A 230 15.69 3.73 -4.22
CA THR A 230 15.84 4.90 -5.08
C THR A 230 14.63 5.82 -4.91
N LEU A 231 14.87 7.13 -4.75
CA LEU A 231 13.84 8.16 -4.71
C LEU A 231 14.00 9.05 -5.94
N THR A 232 12.92 9.19 -6.70
CA THR A 232 12.87 9.99 -7.94
C THR A 232 11.77 11.04 -7.81
N PRO A 233 12.07 12.34 -7.94
CA PRO A 233 11.05 13.38 -8.01
C PRO A 233 10.07 13.10 -9.17
N LEU A 234 8.78 13.26 -8.90
CA LEU A 234 7.74 13.24 -9.93
C LEU A 234 7.52 14.69 -10.37
N ASP A 235 8.29 15.09 -11.38
CA ASP A 235 8.15 16.42 -11.97
C ASP A 235 6.76 16.53 -12.62
N GLN A 236 6.00 17.56 -12.22
CA GLN A 236 4.99 18.10 -13.11
C GLN A 236 5.74 18.72 -14.28
N SER A 237 5.79 18.02 -15.41
CA SER A 237 6.35 18.62 -16.62
C SER A 237 5.69 19.99 -16.83
N ARG A 238 6.55 21.00 -17.00
CA ARG A 238 6.20 22.40 -17.24
C ARG A 238 5.21 22.49 -18.41
N GLY A 239 3.97 22.85 -18.10
CA GLY A 239 2.98 23.33 -19.07
C GLY A 239 2.54 24.73 -18.67
N SER A 240 3.34 25.72 -19.04
CA SER A 240 2.98 27.15 -19.09
C SER A 240 1.93 27.41 -20.15
#